data_AF-A0A381IAQ4-F1
#
_entry.id   AF-A0A381IAQ4-F1
#
_cell.length_a   1.000
_cell.length_b   1.000
_cell.length_c   1.000
_cell.angle_alpha   90.00
_cell.angle_beta   90.00
_cell.angle_gamma   90.00
#
_symmetry.space_group_name_H-M   'P 1'
#
loop_
_entity.id
_entity.type
_entity.pdbx_description
1 polymer ?
#
loop_
_entity_poly.entity_id
_entity_poly.type
_entity_poly.pdbx_seq_one_letter_code
_entity_poly.pdbx_strand_id
1 'polypeptide(L)'
;MITFDVNGAIIRFDDTKNNYNKIRKIFKLYALEISKNFERDCLNSFQNLKQISDRGLSLGEKYIEESFKKGIETIVSFGIITIDIDTFKSVYCEKYLDFKRLFNNLNKTFIIPNKNKKNGHASFLEIESTIKKMSNYLYNDCFKIHYAVVDALIENRITAVHSYIDEESIKKSNALFNNYKDGFIGKADECKVVKQIITLKSI
;
A
#
# COMPACT_ATOMS: atom_id res chain seq x y z
N MET A 1 1.93 -21.25 -12.97
CA MET A 1 0.77 -21.40 -13.85
C MET A 1 -0.06 -22.52 -13.27
N ILE A 2 -1.29 -22.26 -12.85
CA ILE A 2 -2.17 -23.32 -12.33
C ILE A 2 -3.08 -23.78 -13.47
N THR A 3 -2.92 -25.04 -13.86
CA THR A 3 -3.75 -25.70 -14.89
C THR A 3 -4.73 -26.65 -14.24
N PHE A 4 -6.00 -26.55 -14.62
CA PHE A 4 -7.05 -27.48 -14.24
C PHE A 4 -7.58 -28.18 -15.49
N ASP A 5 -7.71 -29.50 -15.41
CA ASP A 5 -8.46 -30.28 -16.40
C ASP A 5 -9.88 -30.48 -15.84
N VAL A 6 -10.88 -30.00 -16.58
CA VAL A 6 -12.30 -30.20 -16.29
C VAL A 6 -12.91 -30.93 -17.47
N ASN A 7 -13.10 -32.24 -17.35
CA ASN A 7 -13.67 -33.11 -18.39
C ASN A 7 -13.03 -32.92 -19.78
N GLY A 8 -11.70 -32.80 -19.86
CA GLY A 8 -10.95 -32.62 -21.11
C GLY A 8 -10.76 -31.17 -21.55
N ALA A 9 -11.35 -30.20 -20.84
CA ALA A 9 -11.09 -28.78 -21.04
C ALA A 9 -9.97 -28.31 -20.09
N ILE A 10 -8.83 -27.92 -20.66
CA ILE A 10 -7.70 -27.37 -19.90
C ILE A 10 -7.96 -25.89 -19.62
N ILE A 11 -8.31 -25.55 -18.38
CA ILE A 11 -8.43 -24.17 -17.90
C ILE A 11 -7.08 -23.74 -17.33
N ARG A 12 -6.50 -22.68 -17.91
CA ARG A 12 -5.22 -22.10 -17.49
C ARG A 12 -5.45 -20.83 -16.68
N PHE A 13 -5.10 -20.87 -15.40
CA PHE A 13 -4.96 -19.66 -14.60
C PHE A 13 -3.50 -19.24 -14.65
N ASP A 14 -3.26 -18.10 -15.29
CA ASP A 14 -1.93 -17.52 -15.32
C ASP A 14 -1.61 -16.92 -13.94
N ASP A 15 -0.47 -17.30 -13.36
CA ASP A 15 0.01 -16.76 -12.07
C ASP A 15 0.36 -15.25 -12.18
N THR A 16 0.34 -14.72 -13.40
CA THR A 16 0.45 -13.29 -13.71
C THR A 16 -0.81 -12.49 -13.33
N LYS A 17 -1.97 -13.14 -13.10
CA LYS A 17 -3.26 -12.45 -12.86
C LYS A 17 -3.43 -11.76 -11.50
N ASN A 18 -2.39 -11.66 -10.67
CA ASN A 18 -2.49 -10.97 -9.38
C ASN A 18 -1.45 -9.85 -9.19
N ASN A 19 -1.27 -9.02 -10.22
CA ASN A 19 -0.31 -7.92 -10.20
C ASN A 19 -0.67 -6.85 -9.15
N TYR A 20 -1.96 -6.59 -8.91
CA TYR A 20 -2.36 -5.66 -7.87
C TYR A 20 -1.92 -6.11 -6.47
N ASN A 21 -2.16 -7.37 -6.08
CA ASN A 21 -1.73 -7.84 -4.76
C ASN A 21 -0.21 -7.85 -4.61
N LYS A 22 0.52 -8.13 -5.70
CA LYS A 22 1.98 -8.01 -5.71
C LYS A 22 2.40 -6.57 -5.43
N ILE A 23 1.87 -5.59 -6.16
CA ILE A 23 2.15 -4.16 -5.95
C ILE A 23 1.77 -3.75 -4.52
N ARG A 24 0.53 -4.04 -4.08
CA ARG A 24 0.06 -3.72 -2.74
C ARG A 24 0.95 -4.32 -1.64
N LYS A 25 1.42 -5.56 -1.80
CA LYS A 25 2.32 -6.21 -0.85
C LYS A 25 3.70 -5.51 -0.82
N ILE A 26 4.24 -5.16 -1.98
CA ILE A 26 5.50 -4.39 -2.09
C ILE A 26 5.38 -3.09 -1.31
N PHE A 27 4.34 -2.29 -1.56
CA PHE A 27 4.16 -1.00 -0.89
C PHE A 27 3.83 -1.14 0.59
N LYS A 28 3.12 -2.19 1.02
CA LYS A 28 2.87 -2.45 2.44
C LYS A 28 4.17 -2.70 3.21
N LEU A 29 5.06 -3.54 2.66
CA LEU A 29 6.34 -3.86 3.29
C LEU A 29 7.27 -2.65 3.26
N TYR A 30 7.34 -1.96 2.12
CA TYR A 30 8.18 -0.78 1.95
C TYR A 30 7.74 0.37 2.86
N ALA A 31 6.44 0.66 2.95
CA ALA A 31 5.91 1.70 3.84
C ALA A 31 6.23 1.40 5.32
N LEU A 32 6.17 0.12 5.73
CA LEU A 32 6.53 -0.28 7.09
C LEU A 32 8.01 -0.08 7.39
N GLU A 33 8.88 -0.36 6.43
CA GLU A 33 10.33 -0.14 6.55
C GLU A 33 10.65 1.36 6.64
N ILE A 34 10.10 2.14 5.71
CA ILE A 34 10.29 3.60 5.65
C ILE A 34 9.78 4.29 6.92
N SER A 35 8.62 3.90 7.44
CA SER A 35 8.08 4.50 8.67
C SER A 35 8.95 4.19 9.88
N LYS A 36 9.49 2.98 9.98
CA LYS A 36 10.44 2.59 11.06
C LYS A 36 11.76 3.35 10.95
N ASN A 37 12.30 3.51 9.74
CA ASN A 37 13.52 4.27 9.51
C ASN A 37 13.32 5.74 9.89
N PHE A 38 12.21 6.34 9.48
CA PHE A 38 11.81 7.69 9.87
C PHE A 38 11.68 7.85 11.39
N GLU A 39 10.99 6.94 12.06
CA GLU A 39 10.82 6.95 13.52
C GLU A 39 12.18 6.91 14.24
N ARG A 40 13.06 6.01 13.81
CA ARG A 40 14.43 5.91 14.34
C ARG A 40 15.22 7.21 14.12
N ASP A 41 15.18 7.77 12.92
CA ASP A 41 15.91 9.01 12.60
C ASP A 41 15.38 10.19 13.40
N CYS A 42 14.07 10.27 13.63
CA CYS A 42 13.45 11.28 14.48
C CYS A 42 13.91 11.13 15.94
N LEU A 43 13.89 9.92 16.49
CA LEU A 43 14.31 9.66 17.88
C LEU A 43 15.79 9.97 18.09
N ASN A 44 16.63 9.75 17.08
CA ASN A 44 18.05 10.06 17.14
C ASN A 44 18.34 11.56 16.94
N SER A 45 17.51 12.28 16.18
CA SER A 45 17.78 13.65 15.74
C SER A 45 17.04 14.73 16.53
N PHE A 46 15.95 14.37 17.22
CA PHE A 46 15.06 15.30 17.90
C PHE A 46 15.01 15.05 19.40
N GLN A 47 15.40 16.06 20.17
CA GLN A 47 15.44 16.04 21.62
C GLN A 47 14.27 16.81 22.26
N ASN A 48 13.50 17.55 21.46
CA ASN A 48 12.36 18.34 21.94
C ASN A 48 11.32 18.57 20.82
N LEU A 49 10.10 18.94 21.22
CA LEU A 49 8.99 19.18 20.30
C LEU A 49 9.24 20.35 19.33
N LYS A 50 10.07 21.33 19.69
CA LYS A 50 10.42 22.45 18.80
C LYS A 50 11.21 21.94 17.60
N GLN A 51 12.21 21.08 17.82
CA GLN A 51 12.97 20.46 16.73
C GLN A 51 12.08 19.60 15.82
N ILE A 52 11.10 18.89 16.38
CA ILE A 52 10.09 18.16 15.59
C ILE A 52 9.27 19.13 14.75
N SER A 53 8.78 20.22 15.33
CA SER A 53 8.00 21.24 14.62
C SER A 53 8.79 21.86 13.47
N ASP A 54 10.07 22.17 13.70
CA ASP A 54 10.92 22.90 12.75
C ASP A 54 11.45 22.01 11.62
N ARG A 55 11.75 20.72 11.88
CA ARG A 55 12.45 19.82 10.95
C ARG A 55 11.70 18.53 10.59
N GLY A 56 10.63 18.21 11.32
CA GLY A 56 9.88 16.97 11.15
C GLY A 56 9.18 16.87 9.79
N LEU A 57 8.65 17.99 9.29
CA LEU A 57 8.01 18.04 7.96
C LEU A 57 9.01 17.70 6.85
N SER A 58 10.14 18.43 6.82
CA SER A 58 11.17 18.24 5.79
C SER A 58 11.75 16.82 5.81
N LEU A 59 11.92 16.24 7.01
CA LEU A 59 12.38 14.86 7.13
C LEU A 59 11.34 13.87 6.58
N GLY A 60 10.06 14.07 6.90
CA GLY A 60 8.99 13.23 6.38
C GLY A 60 8.83 13.35 4.85
N GLU A 61 8.90 14.56 4.31
CA GLU A 61 8.84 14.81 2.87
C GLU A 61 9.98 14.09 2.11
N LYS A 62 11.20 14.06 2.68
CA LYS A 62 12.32 13.28 2.12
C LYS A 62 12.01 11.78 2.04
N TYR A 63 11.38 11.22 3.06
CA TYR A 63 11.01 9.80 3.07
C TYR A 63 9.84 9.47 2.11
N ILE A 64 8.92 10.42 1.92
CA ILE A 64 7.87 10.32 0.89
C ILE A 64 8.50 10.34 -0.51
N GLU A 65 9.50 11.18 -0.74
CA GLU A 65 10.21 11.28 -2.01
C GLU A 65 10.95 9.99 -2.38
N GLU A 66 11.57 9.31 -1.42
CA GLU A 66 12.11 7.95 -1.62
C GLU A 66 11.01 6.95 -2.04
N SER A 67 9.80 7.10 -1.51
CA SER A 67 8.68 6.24 -1.87
C SER A 67 8.14 6.53 -3.28
N PHE A 68 8.31 7.76 -3.80
CA PHE A 68 8.05 8.04 -5.22
C PHE A 68 9.02 7.32 -6.13
N LYS A 69 10.32 7.26 -5.77
CA LYS A 69 11.30 6.48 -6.54
C LYS A 69 10.90 5.01 -6.60
N LYS A 70 10.37 4.45 -5.50
CA LYS A 70 9.84 3.08 -5.50
C LYS A 70 8.60 2.92 -6.40
N GLY A 71 7.76 3.95 -6.45
CA GLY A 71 6.66 4.09 -7.43
C GLY A 71 7.15 3.97 -8.87
N ILE A 72 8.11 4.80 -9.25
CA ILE A 72 8.72 4.81 -10.59
C ILE A 72 9.36 3.46 -10.92
N GLU A 73 10.18 2.90 -10.01
CA GLU A 73 10.80 1.58 -10.20
C GLU A 73 9.75 0.52 -10.51
N THR A 74 8.62 0.55 -9.78
CA THR A 74 7.51 -0.37 -10.01
C THR A 74 6.89 -0.14 -11.39
N ILE A 75 6.58 1.10 -11.78
CA ILE A 75 6.00 1.44 -13.09
C ILE A 75 6.92 0.99 -14.24
N VAL A 76 8.22 1.25 -14.12
CA VAL A 76 9.25 0.83 -15.10
C VAL A 76 9.31 -0.69 -15.23
N SER A 77 9.12 -1.44 -14.13
CA SER A 77 9.07 -2.91 -14.18
C SER A 77 7.89 -3.46 -15.00
N PHE A 78 6.84 -2.66 -15.22
CA PHE A 78 5.73 -2.97 -16.12
C PHE A 78 5.93 -2.44 -17.56
N GLY A 79 7.12 -1.91 -17.87
CA GLY A 79 7.50 -1.48 -19.22
C GLY A 79 7.14 -0.03 -19.56
N ILE A 80 6.68 0.77 -18.59
CA ILE A 80 6.35 2.19 -18.80
C ILE A 80 7.56 3.04 -18.40
N ILE A 81 8.21 3.67 -19.36
CA ILE A 81 9.42 4.50 -19.17
C ILE A 81 9.17 6.00 -19.39
N THR A 82 7.95 6.38 -19.77
CA THR A 82 7.57 7.76 -20.12
C THR A 82 7.18 8.60 -18.91
N ILE A 83 7.08 8.00 -17.73
CA ILE A 83 6.69 8.68 -16.49
C ILE A 83 7.96 8.89 -15.65
N ASP A 84 8.35 10.15 -15.47
CA ASP A 84 9.40 10.54 -14.52
C ASP A 84 8.83 10.84 -13.12
N ILE A 85 9.72 11.12 -12.16
CA ILE A 85 9.33 11.34 -10.75
C ILE A 85 8.42 12.56 -10.58
N ASP A 86 8.65 13.63 -11.34
CA ASP A 86 7.90 14.88 -11.24
C ASP A 86 6.49 14.72 -11.80
N THR A 87 6.37 14.03 -12.94
CA THR A 87 5.10 13.63 -13.54
C THR A 87 4.35 12.70 -12.60
N PHE A 88 5.02 11.69 -12.05
CA PHE A 88 4.39 10.74 -11.13
C PHE A 88 3.83 11.43 -9.88
N LYS A 89 4.63 12.32 -9.29
CA LYS A 89 4.24 13.09 -8.11
C LYS A 89 3.02 13.95 -8.37
N SER A 90 3.11 14.84 -9.37
CA SER A 90 2.09 15.87 -9.63
C SER A 90 0.79 15.30 -10.21
N VAL A 91 0.88 14.32 -11.12
CA VAL A 91 -0.30 13.76 -11.81
C VAL A 91 -0.98 12.68 -10.97
N TYR A 92 -0.21 11.81 -10.31
CA TYR A 92 -0.75 10.60 -9.68
C TYR A 92 -0.73 10.61 -8.15
N CYS A 93 0.31 11.15 -7.50
CA CYS A 93 0.48 10.99 -6.06
C CYS A 93 -0.26 12.03 -5.21
N GLU A 94 -0.25 13.31 -5.57
CA GLU A 94 -0.70 14.41 -4.68
C GLU A 94 -2.09 14.18 -4.07
N LYS A 95 -3.03 13.61 -4.84
CA LYS A 95 -4.40 13.31 -4.40
C LYS A 95 -4.51 12.27 -3.27
N TYR A 96 -3.44 11.53 -2.99
CA TYR A 96 -3.42 10.49 -1.96
C TYR A 96 -2.67 10.90 -0.68
N LEU A 97 -1.93 12.01 -0.71
CA LEU A 97 -0.99 12.39 0.35
C LEU A 97 -1.63 13.36 1.35
N ASP A 98 -1.55 13.00 2.63
CA ASP A 98 -2.12 13.77 3.74
C ASP A 98 -1.06 14.19 4.77
N PHE A 99 0.18 13.71 4.67
CA PHE A 99 1.21 13.86 5.69
C PHE A 99 1.44 15.32 6.09
N LYS A 100 1.60 16.23 5.11
CA LYS A 100 1.78 17.65 5.35
C LYS A 100 0.62 18.26 6.14
N ARG A 101 -0.62 17.92 5.76
CA ARG A 101 -1.83 18.39 6.45
C ARG A 101 -1.91 17.85 7.87
N LEU A 102 -1.69 16.56 8.05
CA LEU A 102 -1.73 15.88 9.35
C LEU A 102 -0.61 16.37 10.28
N PHE A 103 0.60 16.56 9.77
CA PHE A 103 1.72 17.15 10.48
C PHE A 103 1.42 18.57 10.94
N ASN A 104 0.89 19.43 10.05
CA ASN A 104 0.53 20.81 10.41
C ASN A 104 -0.57 20.85 11.48
N ASN A 105 -1.56 19.96 11.41
CA ASN A 105 -2.59 19.85 12.44
C ASN A 105 -2.00 19.40 13.77
N LEU A 106 -1.12 18.40 13.74
CA LEU A 106 -0.41 17.90 14.91
C LEU A 106 0.45 19.02 15.55
N ASN A 107 1.21 19.77 14.75
CA ASN A 107 1.99 20.92 15.23
C ASN A 107 1.14 22.00 15.89
N LYS A 108 -0.01 22.35 15.31
CA LYS A 108 -0.94 23.31 15.94
C LYS A 108 -1.36 22.87 17.34
N THR A 109 -1.59 21.57 17.55
CA THR A 109 -1.98 21.05 18.87
C THR A 109 -0.90 21.19 19.93
N PHE A 110 0.39 21.23 19.56
CA PHE A 110 1.51 21.38 20.50
C PHE A 110 1.99 22.82 20.66
N ILE A 111 1.91 23.64 19.62
CA ILE A 111 2.37 25.04 19.64
C ILE A 111 1.41 25.94 20.44
N ILE A 112 0.11 25.69 20.36
CA ILE A 112 -0.92 26.53 20.99
C ILE A 112 -0.93 26.43 22.53
N PRO A 113 -0.79 25.24 23.16
CA PRO A 113 -0.73 25.13 24.62
C PRO A 113 0.60 25.59 25.24
N ASN A 114 1.72 25.46 24.51
CA ASN A 114 3.06 25.74 25.05
C ASN A 114 3.40 27.23 25.15
N LYS A 115 2.60 28.14 24.58
CA LYS A 115 2.75 29.58 24.85
C LYS A 115 2.40 29.97 26.29
N ASN A 116 1.58 29.17 26.98
CA ASN A 116 1.12 29.45 28.35
C ASN A 116 1.82 28.61 29.44
N LYS A 117 2.57 27.56 29.07
CA LYS A 117 3.38 26.79 30.02
C LYS A 117 4.79 27.36 30.10
N LYS A 118 4.99 28.30 31.02
CA LYS A 118 6.33 28.64 31.51
C LYS A 118 6.95 27.36 32.12
N ASN A 119 7.99 26.83 31.48
CA ASN A 119 8.91 25.81 32.01
C ASN A 119 8.36 24.37 32.12
N GLY A 120 8.06 23.72 30.99
CA GLY A 120 7.96 22.26 30.94
C GLY A 120 8.78 21.71 29.79
N HIS A 121 9.92 21.06 30.08
CA HIS A 121 10.53 20.16 29.11
C HIS A 121 9.47 19.12 28.71
N ALA A 122 9.20 18.97 27.41
CA ALA A 122 8.37 17.87 26.95
C ALA A 122 9.01 16.56 27.43
N SER A 123 8.22 15.70 28.06
CA SER A 123 8.75 14.43 28.55
C SER A 123 9.20 13.59 27.35
N PHE A 124 10.20 12.73 27.55
CA PHE A 124 10.65 11.78 26.52
C PHE A 124 9.47 10.98 25.92
N LEU A 125 8.49 10.62 26.75
CA LEU A 125 7.25 9.93 26.36
C LEU A 125 6.38 10.77 25.40
N GLU A 126 6.30 12.08 25.58
CA GLU A 126 5.56 12.99 24.68
C GLU A 126 6.26 13.10 23.32
N ILE A 127 7.58 13.15 23.31
CA ILE A 127 8.39 13.16 22.08
C ILE A 127 8.20 11.85 21.32
N GLU A 128 8.36 10.72 22.00
CA GLU A 128 8.22 9.39 21.42
C GLU A 128 6.81 9.16 20.85
N SER A 129 5.77 9.49 21.62
CA SER A 129 4.38 9.36 21.15
C SER A 129 4.05 10.26 19.97
N THR A 130 4.64 11.46 19.90
CA THR A 130 4.51 12.38 18.77
C THR A 130 5.16 11.79 17.52
N ILE A 131 6.38 11.28 17.64
CA ILE A 131 7.12 10.65 16.54
C ILE A 131 6.35 9.43 16.04
N LYS A 132 5.81 8.58 16.93
CA LYS A 132 4.99 7.42 16.55
C LYS A 132 3.75 7.82 15.74
N LYS A 133 3.07 8.90 16.12
CA LYS A 133 1.93 9.42 15.33
C LYS A 133 2.38 9.87 13.94
N MET A 134 3.49 10.59 13.83
CA MET A 134 4.05 11.03 12.55
C MET A 134 4.50 9.84 11.69
N SER A 135 5.13 8.84 12.29
CA SER A 135 5.51 7.57 11.65
C SER A 135 4.29 6.87 11.03
N ASN A 136 3.15 6.84 11.75
CA ASN A 136 1.90 6.30 11.21
C ASN A 136 1.31 7.14 10.06
N TYR A 137 1.41 8.48 10.12
CA TYR A 137 0.99 9.34 9.02
C TYR A 137 1.83 9.08 7.77
N LEU A 138 3.16 8.97 7.94
CA LEU A 138 4.10 8.65 6.87
C LEU A 138 3.81 7.27 6.28
N TYR A 139 3.63 6.25 7.12
CA TYR A 139 3.27 4.90 6.68
C TYR A 139 2.04 4.92 5.77
N ASN A 140 0.97 5.63 6.18
CA ASN A 140 -0.26 5.67 5.41
C ASN A 140 -0.05 6.29 4.02
N ASP A 141 0.66 7.41 3.94
CA ASP A 141 0.96 8.07 2.68
C ASP A 141 1.86 7.21 1.78
N CYS A 142 2.95 6.67 2.32
CA CYS A 142 3.84 5.78 1.58
C CYS A 142 3.12 4.51 1.09
N PHE A 143 2.19 3.98 1.89
CA PHE A 143 1.37 2.85 1.48
C PHE A 143 0.43 3.23 0.34
N LYS A 144 -0.27 4.37 0.44
CA LYS A 144 -1.23 4.83 -0.58
C LYS A 144 -0.61 5.11 -1.95
N ILE A 145 0.72 5.25 -2.06
CA ILE A 145 1.42 5.36 -3.36
C ILE A 145 1.10 4.18 -4.28
N HIS A 146 0.76 3.00 -3.75
CA HIS A 146 0.31 1.89 -4.60
C HIS A 146 -0.92 2.24 -5.46
N TYR A 147 -1.83 3.10 -4.99
CA TYR A 147 -2.95 3.58 -5.80
C TYR A 147 -2.48 4.44 -6.96
N ALA A 148 -1.53 5.35 -6.72
CA ALA A 148 -0.92 6.17 -7.76
C ALA A 148 -0.22 5.31 -8.83
N VAL A 149 0.50 4.26 -8.41
CA VAL A 149 1.10 3.29 -9.34
C VAL A 149 0.02 2.61 -10.17
N VAL A 150 -1.05 2.11 -9.55
CA VAL A 150 -2.14 1.43 -10.26
C VAL A 150 -2.80 2.37 -11.27
N ASP A 151 -3.09 3.62 -10.91
CA ASP A 151 -3.65 4.61 -11.82
C ASP A 151 -2.75 4.83 -13.05
N ALA A 152 -1.44 5.01 -12.82
CA ALA A 152 -0.47 5.18 -13.90
C ALA A 152 -0.42 3.96 -14.83
N LEU A 153 -0.49 2.75 -14.27
CA LEU A 153 -0.53 1.50 -15.05
C LEU A 153 -1.81 1.39 -15.89
N ILE A 154 -2.97 1.72 -15.31
CA ILE A 154 -4.27 1.65 -15.97
C ILE A 154 -4.35 2.65 -17.13
N GLU A 155 -3.91 3.89 -16.91
CA GLU A 155 -3.91 4.94 -17.94
C GLU A 155 -2.98 4.57 -19.12
N ASN A 156 -1.89 3.86 -18.84
CA ASN A 156 -0.98 3.31 -19.84
C ASN A 156 -1.41 1.93 -20.37
N ARG A 157 -2.70 1.57 -20.24
CA ARG A 157 -3.35 0.38 -20.82
C ARG A 157 -2.83 -0.96 -20.29
N ILE A 158 -2.20 -0.99 -19.12
CA ILE A 158 -1.86 -2.23 -18.44
C ILE A 158 -3.11 -2.73 -17.72
N THR A 159 -3.88 -3.63 -18.34
CA THR A 159 -5.15 -4.11 -17.77
C THR A 159 -4.98 -5.22 -16.73
N ALA A 160 -3.82 -5.86 -16.66
CA ALA A 160 -3.52 -6.98 -15.74
C ALA A 160 -3.46 -6.60 -14.25
N VAL A 161 -3.66 -5.33 -13.90
CA VAL A 161 -3.71 -4.81 -12.51
C VAL A 161 -5.15 -4.65 -11.97
N HIS A 162 -6.18 -4.89 -12.79
CA HIS A 162 -7.58 -4.74 -12.35
C HIS A 162 -8.12 -5.91 -11.51
N SER A 163 -7.50 -7.08 -11.56
CA SER A 163 -8.00 -8.28 -10.89
C SER A 163 -7.55 -8.33 -9.42
N TYR A 164 -8.52 -8.18 -8.51
CA TYR A 164 -8.35 -8.34 -7.08
C TYR A 164 -9.13 -9.57 -6.63
N ILE A 165 -8.43 -10.69 -6.51
CA ILE A 165 -8.96 -11.87 -5.84
C ILE A 165 -8.56 -11.78 -4.37
N ASP A 166 -9.54 -11.60 -3.48
CA ASP A 166 -9.31 -11.59 -2.03
C ASP A 166 -8.98 -13.00 -1.50
N GLU A 167 -8.31 -13.06 -0.33
CA GLU A 167 -7.83 -14.32 0.25
C GLU A 167 -8.97 -15.29 0.63
N GLU A 168 -10.15 -14.78 0.94
CA GLU A 168 -11.35 -15.58 1.23
C GLU A 168 -11.90 -16.21 -0.05
N SER A 169 -11.95 -15.46 -1.16
CA SER A 169 -12.31 -15.96 -2.48
C SER A 169 -11.34 -17.05 -2.98
N ILE A 170 -10.03 -16.89 -2.72
CA ILE A 170 -9.03 -17.95 -3.00
C ILE A 170 -9.35 -19.21 -2.18
N LYS A 171 -9.57 -19.08 -0.87
CA LYS A 171 -9.87 -20.22 0.03
C LYS A 171 -11.16 -20.92 -0.38
N LYS A 172 -12.24 -20.17 -0.63
CA LYS A 172 -13.53 -20.71 -1.09
C LYS A 172 -13.40 -21.42 -2.43
N SER A 173 -12.69 -20.82 -3.38
CA SER A 173 -12.49 -21.41 -4.70
C SER A 173 -11.68 -22.71 -4.63
N ASN A 174 -10.64 -22.76 -3.79
CA ASN A 174 -9.85 -23.98 -3.58
C ASN A 174 -10.65 -25.08 -2.86
N ALA A 175 -11.49 -24.72 -1.89
CA ALA A 175 -12.39 -25.69 -1.23
C ALA A 175 -13.42 -26.26 -2.20
N LEU A 176 -14.06 -25.41 -3.02
CA LEU A 176 -14.98 -25.83 -4.07
C LEU A 176 -14.30 -26.75 -5.09
N PHE A 177 -13.07 -26.43 -5.49
CA PHE A 177 -12.30 -27.25 -6.40
C PHE A 177 -11.97 -28.63 -5.81
N ASN A 178 -11.56 -28.71 -4.55
CA ASN A 178 -11.28 -29.98 -3.88
C ASN A 178 -12.56 -30.83 -3.76
N ASN A 179 -13.68 -30.23 -3.35
CA ASN A 179 -14.96 -30.93 -3.27
C ASN A 179 -15.44 -31.46 -4.63
N TYR A 180 -15.20 -30.70 -5.70
CA TYR A 180 -15.47 -31.13 -7.07
C TYR A 180 -14.58 -32.32 -7.46
N LYS A 181 -13.27 -32.22 -7.23
CA LYS A 181 -12.29 -33.27 -7.54
C LYS A 181 -12.59 -34.57 -6.77
N ASP A 182 -12.97 -34.47 -5.51
CA ASP A 182 -13.21 -35.61 -4.63
C ASP A 182 -14.60 -36.25 -4.85
N GLY A 183 -15.39 -35.75 -5.81
CA GLY A 183 -16.67 -36.34 -6.21
C GLY A 183 -17.84 -36.01 -5.28
N PHE A 184 -17.66 -35.05 -4.36
CA PHE A 184 -18.74 -34.60 -3.45
C PHE A 184 -19.77 -33.70 -4.14
N ILE A 185 -19.49 -33.22 -5.36
CA ILE A 185 -20.41 -32.41 -6.17
C ILE A 185 -21.15 -33.33 -7.16
N GLY A 186 -22.48 -33.37 -7.08
CA GLY A 186 -23.29 -34.13 -8.01
C GLY A 186 -23.26 -33.57 -9.45
N LYS A 187 -23.44 -34.43 -10.45
CA LYS A 187 -23.41 -34.05 -11.89
C LYS A 187 -24.36 -32.90 -12.25
N ALA A 188 -25.48 -32.75 -11.55
CA ALA A 188 -26.44 -31.67 -11.79
C ALA A 188 -25.87 -30.27 -11.43
N ASP A 189 -24.94 -30.21 -10.46
CA ASP A 189 -24.38 -28.97 -9.92
C ASP A 189 -22.98 -28.63 -10.47
N GLU A 190 -22.37 -29.55 -11.22
CA GLU A 190 -21.01 -29.46 -11.76
C GLU A 190 -20.78 -28.15 -12.55
N CYS A 191 -21.65 -27.82 -13.50
CA CYS A 191 -21.52 -26.59 -14.28
C CYS A 191 -21.61 -25.31 -13.42
N LYS A 192 -22.46 -25.33 -12.39
CA LYS A 192 -22.65 -24.22 -11.46
C LYS A 192 -21.40 -24.01 -10.60
N VAL A 193 -20.84 -25.09 -10.07
CA VAL A 193 -19.65 -25.07 -9.20
C VAL A 193 -18.42 -24.65 -9.99
N VAL A 194 -18.25 -25.16 -11.22
CA VAL A 194 -17.17 -24.73 -12.12
C VAL A 194 -17.29 -23.24 -12.45
N LYS A 195 -18.48 -22.73 -12.77
CA LYS A 195 -18.71 -21.29 -12.96
C LYS A 195 -18.36 -20.49 -11.70
N GLN A 196 -18.72 -20.99 -10.52
CA GLN A 196 -18.44 -20.32 -9.25
C GLN A 196 -16.94 -20.29 -8.93
N ILE A 197 -16.21 -21.37 -9.20
CA ILE A 197 -14.74 -21.42 -9.10
C ILE A 197 -14.10 -20.41 -10.04
N ILE A 198 -14.57 -20.32 -11.29
CA ILE A 198 -14.10 -19.37 -12.29
C ILE A 198 -14.35 -17.93 -11.81
N THR A 199 -15.57 -17.61 -11.37
CA THR A 199 -15.93 -16.28 -10.86
C THR A 199 -15.06 -15.89 -9.67
N LEU A 200 -14.88 -16.79 -8.70
CA LEU A 200 -14.02 -16.56 -7.52
C LEU A 200 -12.52 -16.44 -7.85
N LYS A 201 -12.09 -16.80 -9.07
CA LYS A 201 -10.70 -16.69 -9.55
C LYS A 201 -10.52 -15.69 -10.70
N SER A 202 -11.57 -14.98 -11.11
CA SER A 202 -11.55 -14.06 -12.27
C SER A 202 -12.03 -12.65 -11.94
N ILE A 203 -12.46 -12.40 -10.69
CA ILE A 203 -12.71 -11.06 -10.13
C ILE A 203 -11.41 -10.57 -9.47
#